data_AF-A0A256W661-F1
#
_entry.id   AF-A0A256W661-F1
#
_cell.length_a   1.000
_cell.length_b   1.000
_cell.length_c   1.000
_cell.angle_alpha   90.00
_cell.angle_beta   90.00
_cell.angle_gamma   90.00
#
_symmetry.space_group_name_H-M   'P 1'
#
loop_
_entity.id
_entity.type
_entity.pdbx_description
1 polymer ?
#
loop_
_entity_poly.entity_id
_entity_poly.type
_entity_poly.pdbx_seq_one_letter_code
_entity_poly.pdbx_strand_id
1 'polypeptide(L)'
;MTNLQKLINAEKSDLFDVLEYVFDSDIKPITREERAERAKATIFALLNDKQKEFIEFVLNKYVEAGVTELDQEKLPILLQTKYQSLEDAMGILGDVQNISSLFIEFQKHLYEKVA
;
A
#
# COMPACT_ATOMS: atom_id res chain seq x y z
N MET A 1 -1.62 16.98 18.20
CA MET A 1 -1.02 16.32 17.02
C MET A 1 0.48 16.61 17.06
N THR A 2 1.28 15.70 17.65
CA THR A 2 2.75 15.81 17.83
C THR A 2 3.40 14.42 17.78
N ASN A 3 2.84 13.50 16.98
CA ASN A 3 3.30 12.10 16.96
C ASN A 3 4.75 11.98 16.48
N LEU A 4 5.22 12.89 15.62
CA LEU A 4 6.59 12.86 15.09
C LEU A 4 7.64 13.17 16.17
N GLN A 5 7.43 14.20 16.98
CA GLN A 5 8.32 14.54 18.12
C GLN A 5 8.42 13.38 19.11
N LYS A 6 7.31 12.68 19.37
CA LYS A 6 7.32 11.48 20.22
C LYS A 6 8.10 10.32 19.59
N LEU A 7 7.88 10.07 18.29
CA LEU A 7 8.53 8.98 17.56
C LEU A 7 10.05 9.06 17.56
N ILE A 8 10.63 10.26 17.67
CA ILE A 8 12.08 10.48 17.69
C ILE A 8 12.61 10.97 19.05
N ASN A 9 11.83 10.83 20.13
CA ASN A 9 12.20 11.29 21.48
C ASN A 9 12.57 12.78 21.58
N ALA A 10 11.93 13.63 20.79
CA ALA A 10 12.18 15.07 20.68
C ALA A 10 10.96 15.91 21.12
N GLU A 11 10.24 15.45 22.16
CA GLU A 11 9.00 16.08 22.65
C GLU A 11 9.17 17.52 23.17
N LYS A 12 10.40 17.89 23.50
CA LYS A 12 10.79 19.23 23.96
C LYS A 12 11.47 20.07 22.87
N SER A 13 11.70 19.49 21.69
CA SER A 13 12.30 20.17 20.56
C SER A 13 11.23 20.82 19.71
N ASP A 14 11.57 21.88 19.00
CA ASP A 14 10.63 22.51 18.07
C ASP A 14 10.30 21.56 16.91
N LEU A 15 9.10 21.70 16.32
CA LEU A 15 8.69 20.88 15.19
C LEU A 15 9.60 21.09 13.98
N PHE A 16 10.11 22.30 13.77
CA PHE A 16 11.04 22.58 12.67
C PHE A 16 12.37 21.82 12.84
N ASP A 17 12.95 21.81 14.03
CA ASP A 17 14.19 21.07 14.33
C ASP A 17 14.00 19.55 14.13
N VAL A 18 12.83 19.04 14.52
CA VAL A 18 12.46 17.63 14.32
C VAL A 18 12.32 17.28 12.85
N LEU A 19 11.71 18.16 12.05
CA LEU A 19 11.61 17.95 10.61
C LEU A 19 12.99 17.99 9.97
N GLU A 20 13.84 18.96 10.30
CA GLU A 20 15.21 19.06 9.80
C GLU A 20 16.01 17.79 10.10
N TYR A 21 15.98 17.28 11.34
CA TYR A 21 16.61 16.01 11.71
C TYR A 21 16.08 14.80 10.92
N VAL A 22 14.78 14.75 10.62
CA VAL A 22 14.18 13.68 9.82
C VAL A 22 14.56 13.80 8.33
N PHE A 23 14.64 15.02 7.81
CA PHE A 23 15.04 15.28 6.42
C PHE A 23 16.53 15.08 6.17
N ASP A 24 17.37 15.26 7.19
CA ASP A 24 18.82 14.97 7.15
C ASP A 24 19.12 13.47 7.38
N SER A 25 18.09 12.61 7.39
CA SER A 25 18.30 11.16 7.41
C SER A 25 18.78 10.66 6.04
N ASP A 26 19.73 9.72 6.04
CA ASP A 26 20.26 9.06 4.82
C ASP A 26 19.19 8.30 4.01
N ILE A 27 17.96 8.20 4.54
CA ILE A 27 16.84 7.50 3.91
C ILE A 27 16.08 8.48 3.03
N LYS A 28 16.39 8.48 1.73
CA LYS A 28 15.63 9.24 0.75
C LYS A 28 14.17 8.74 0.71
N PRO A 29 13.17 9.63 0.89
CA PRO A 29 11.78 9.25 0.69
C PRO A 29 11.57 8.85 -0.77
N ILE A 30 10.88 7.74 -0.98
CA ILE A 30 10.48 7.29 -2.32
C ILE A 30 9.04 7.70 -2.60
N THR A 31 8.73 7.93 -3.88
CA THR A 31 7.35 8.27 -4.26
C THR A 31 6.42 7.07 -4.13
N ARG A 32 5.10 7.30 -4.19
CA ARG A 32 4.12 6.21 -4.16
C ARG A 32 4.21 5.34 -5.40
N GLU A 33 4.50 5.95 -6.55
CA GLU A 33 4.76 5.28 -7.82
C GLU A 33 5.98 4.37 -7.70
N GLU A 34 7.11 4.89 -7.21
CA GLU A 34 8.32 4.08 -6.99
C GLU A 34 8.07 2.92 -6.02
N ARG A 35 7.30 3.17 -4.96
CA ARG A 35 6.92 2.13 -4.00
C ARG A 35 6.04 1.05 -4.64
N ALA A 36 5.05 1.44 -5.43
CA ALA A 36 4.17 0.53 -6.14
C ALA A 36 4.95 -0.33 -7.13
N GLU A 37 5.82 0.26 -7.96
CA GLU A 37 6.62 -0.47 -8.94
C GLU A 37 7.58 -1.48 -8.28
N ARG A 38 8.18 -1.13 -7.13
CA ARG A 38 8.99 -2.08 -6.36
C ARG A 38 8.16 -3.26 -5.84
N ALA A 39 6.97 -2.99 -5.30
CA ALA A 39 6.08 -4.04 -4.83
C ALA A 39 5.64 -4.97 -5.97
N LYS A 40 5.33 -4.42 -7.16
CA LYS A 40 5.01 -5.20 -8.36
C LYS A 40 6.13 -6.17 -8.72
N ALA A 41 7.38 -5.69 -8.75
CA ALA A 41 8.54 -6.51 -9.11
C ALA A 41 8.71 -7.75 -8.21
N THR A 42 8.31 -7.66 -6.93
CA THR A 42 8.37 -8.76 -5.98
C THR A 42 7.18 -9.72 -6.10
N ILE A 43 5.94 -9.20 -6.06
CA ILE A 43 4.75 -10.06 -5.94
C ILE A 43 4.27 -10.60 -7.29
N PHE A 44 4.49 -9.91 -8.42
CA PHE A 44 3.86 -10.28 -9.69
C PHE A 44 4.29 -11.67 -10.21
N ALA A 45 5.49 -12.14 -9.86
CA ALA A 45 5.94 -13.48 -10.22
C ALA A 45 5.09 -14.60 -9.59
N LEU A 46 4.40 -14.31 -8.49
CA LEU A 46 3.57 -15.26 -7.73
C LEU A 46 2.08 -15.20 -8.11
N LEU A 47 1.69 -14.24 -8.97
CA LEU A 47 0.29 -13.97 -9.29
C LEU A 47 -0.08 -14.48 -10.68
N ASN A 48 -1.33 -14.94 -10.82
CA ASN A 48 -1.94 -15.14 -12.12
C ASN A 48 -2.35 -13.81 -12.77
N ASP A 49 -2.69 -13.83 -14.06
CA ASP A 49 -2.97 -12.59 -14.81
C ASP A 49 -4.15 -11.79 -14.24
N LYS A 50 -5.18 -12.46 -13.73
CA LYS A 50 -6.33 -11.78 -13.12
C LYS A 50 -6.01 -11.16 -11.77
N GLN A 51 -5.18 -11.81 -10.98
CA GLN A 51 -4.65 -11.26 -9.74
C GLN A 51 -3.71 -10.07 -10.01
N LYS A 52 -2.87 -10.14 -11.04
CA LYS A 52 -2.02 -9.00 -11.46
C LYS A 52 -2.88 -7.80 -11.88
N GLU A 53 -3.88 -8.01 -12.72
CA GLU A 53 -4.82 -6.95 -13.15
C GLU A 53 -5.52 -6.28 -11.95
N PHE A 54 -5.91 -7.08 -10.94
CA PHE A 54 -6.51 -6.55 -9.72
C PHE A 54 -5.52 -5.76 -8.88
N ILE A 55 -4.34 -6.31 -8.59
CA ILE A 55 -3.31 -5.62 -7.80
C ILE A 55 -2.85 -4.35 -8.50
N GLU A 56 -2.69 -4.35 -9.83
CA GLU A 56 -2.37 -3.16 -10.59
C GLU A 56 -3.45 -2.07 -10.47
N PHE A 57 -4.73 -2.45 -10.53
CA PHE A 57 -5.83 -1.53 -10.27
C PHE A 57 -5.75 -0.91 -8.87
N VAL A 58 -5.49 -1.71 -7.84
CA VAL A 58 -5.37 -1.23 -6.45
C VAL A 58 -4.16 -0.31 -6.29
N LEU A 59 -3.01 -0.66 -6.89
CA LEU A 59 -1.80 0.16 -6.85
C LEU A 59 -2.00 1.51 -7.53
N ASN A 60 -2.73 1.57 -8.65
CA ASN A 60 -3.06 2.83 -9.29
C ASN A 60 -3.91 3.72 -8.37
N LYS A 61 -4.88 3.14 -7.65
CA LYS A 61 -5.66 3.89 -6.65
C LYS A 61 -4.80 4.38 -5.48
N TYR A 62 -3.89 3.54 -4.99
CA TYR A 62 -2.92 3.92 -3.97
C TYR A 62 -2.03 5.09 -4.41
N VAL A 63 -1.54 5.07 -5.65
CA VAL A 63 -0.75 6.16 -6.22
C VAL A 63 -1.57 7.46 -6.23
N GLU A 64 -2.80 7.41 -6.75
CA GLU A 64 -3.70 8.56 -6.89
C GLU A 64 -4.15 9.15 -5.55
N ALA A 65 -4.66 8.33 -4.64
CA ALA A 65 -5.39 8.77 -3.44
C ALA A 65 -4.66 8.45 -2.12
N GLY A 66 -3.63 7.62 -2.14
CA GLY A 66 -2.76 7.33 -1.02
C GLY A 66 -3.10 6.07 -0.23
N VAL A 67 -2.48 5.94 0.95
CA VAL A 67 -2.49 4.72 1.75
C VAL A 67 -3.89 4.31 2.23
N THR A 68 -4.83 5.25 2.36
CA THR A 68 -6.20 4.94 2.77
C THR A 68 -6.94 4.08 1.75
N GLU A 69 -6.47 3.99 0.50
CA GLU A 69 -7.00 3.04 -0.49
C GLU A 69 -6.69 1.58 -0.13
N LEU A 70 -5.73 1.34 0.75
CA LEU A 70 -5.29 0.00 1.15
C LEU A 70 -6.01 -0.51 2.40
N ASP A 71 -6.93 0.27 2.97
CA ASP A 71 -7.70 -0.12 4.14
C ASP A 71 -8.56 -1.36 3.83
N GLN A 72 -8.57 -2.34 4.73
CA GLN A 72 -9.29 -3.60 4.51
C GLN A 72 -10.79 -3.38 4.28
N GLU A 73 -11.38 -2.35 4.89
CA GLU A 73 -12.77 -1.96 4.70
C GLU A 73 -13.09 -1.50 3.26
N LYS A 74 -12.06 -1.07 2.50
CA LYS A 74 -12.22 -0.70 1.09
C LYS A 74 -12.15 -1.88 0.14
N LEU A 75 -11.69 -3.06 0.56
CA LEU A 75 -11.59 -4.23 -0.31
C LEU A 75 -12.91 -4.56 -1.04
N PRO A 76 -14.08 -4.61 -0.37
CA PRO A 76 -15.35 -4.83 -1.06
C PRO A 76 -15.66 -3.76 -2.12
N ILE A 77 -15.34 -2.50 -1.83
CA ILE A 77 -15.58 -1.37 -2.73
C ILE A 77 -14.66 -1.45 -3.96
N LEU A 78 -13.39 -1.80 -3.75
CA LEU A 78 -12.40 -1.97 -4.82
C LEU A 78 -12.80 -3.13 -5.77
N LEU A 79 -13.27 -4.24 -5.20
CA LEU A 79 -13.76 -5.38 -5.98
C LEU A 79 -14.99 -4.99 -6.81
N GLN A 80 -15.99 -4.35 -6.20
CA GLN A 80 -17.17 -3.87 -6.93
C GLN A 80 -16.81 -2.83 -8.00
N THR A 81 -15.88 -1.92 -7.71
CA THR A 81 -15.44 -0.89 -8.67
C THR A 81 -14.78 -1.50 -9.90
N LYS A 82 -13.98 -2.56 -9.72
CA LYS A 82 -13.25 -3.21 -10.81
C LYS A 82 -14.11 -4.23 -11.58
N TYR A 83 -14.97 -4.97 -10.89
CA TYR A 83 -15.71 -6.12 -11.44
C TYR A 83 -17.23 -5.95 -11.46
N GLN A 84 -17.75 -4.76 -11.16
CA GLN A 84 -19.19 -4.43 -11.07
C GLN A 84 -19.92 -5.02 -9.86
N SER A 85 -19.59 -6.24 -9.44
CA SER A 85 -20.14 -6.87 -8.24
C SER A 85 -19.09 -7.71 -7.49
N LEU A 86 -19.39 -8.06 -6.23
CA LEU A 86 -18.56 -9.00 -5.46
C LEU A 86 -18.63 -10.42 -6.04
N GLU A 87 -19.81 -10.82 -6.55
CA GLU A 87 -20.01 -12.14 -7.13
C GLU A 87 -19.15 -12.33 -8.38
N ASP A 88 -19.13 -11.32 -9.27
CA ASP A 88 -18.28 -11.32 -10.46
C ASP A 88 -16.80 -11.34 -10.09
N ALA A 89 -16.41 -10.57 -9.08
CA ALA A 89 -15.03 -10.55 -8.59
C ALA A 89 -14.60 -11.93 -8.08
N MET A 90 -15.45 -12.62 -7.32
CA MET A 90 -15.18 -13.98 -6.84
C MET A 90 -15.12 -14.99 -7.98
N GLY A 91 -16.00 -14.86 -8.99
CA GLY A 91 -15.99 -15.72 -10.18
C GLY A 91 -14.68 -15.63 -10.98
N ILE A 92 -13.99 -14.49 -10.92
CA ILE A 92 -12.74 -14.23 -11.66
C ILE A 92 -11.50 -14.48 -10.81
N LEU A 93 -11.49 -14.01 -9.56
CA LEU A 93 -10.32 -14.05 -8.68
C LEU A 93 -10.27 -15.29 -7.78
N GLY A 94 -11.39 -16.00 -7.65
CA GLY A 94 -11.54 -17.17 -6.79
C GLY A 94 -12.14 -16.83 -5.43
N ASP A 95 -11.78 -17.62 -4.43
CA ASP A 95 -12.38 -17.54 -3.10
C ASP A 95 -12.03 -16.23 -2.34
N VAL A 96 -12.98 -15.73 -1.55
CA VAL A 96 -12.87 -14.51 -0.75
C VAL A 96 -11.65 -14.55 0.17
N GLN A 97 -11.36 -15.71 0.77
CA GLN A 97 -10.20 -15.85 1.66
C GLN A 97 -8.89 -15.61 0.93
N ASN A 98 -8.77 -16.10 -0.32
CA ASN A 98 -7.59 -15.90 -1.15
C ASN A 98 -7.47 -14.44 -1.59
N ILE A 99 -8.58 -13.79 -1.96
CA ILE A 99 -8.58 -12.38 -2.35
C ILE A 99 -8.15 -11.49 -1.18
N SER A 100 -8.70 -11.72 0.01
CA SER A 100 -8.34 -10.98 1.22
C SER A 100 -6.88 -11.20 1.60
N SER A 101 -6.41 -12.45 1.56
CA SER A 101 -5.01 -12.79 1.85
C SER A 101 -4.06 -12.13 0.85
N LEU A 102 -4.37 -12.20 -0.45
CA LEU A 102 -3.63 -11.51 -1.51
C LEU A 102 -3.58 -10.01 -1.24
N PHE A 103 -4.72 -9.40 -0.91
CA PHE A 103 -4.85 -7.96 -0.64
C PHE A 103 -4.01 -7.52 0.58
N ILE A 104 -3.87 -8.36 1.61
CA ILE A 104 -3.04 -8.03 2.78
C ILE A 104 -1.56 -8.31 2.49
N GLU A 105 -1.26 -9.39 1.76
CA GLU A 105 0.10 -9.82 1.48
C GLU A 105 0.85 -8.84 0.58
N PHE A 106 0.24 -8.33 -0.49
CA PHE A 106 0.90 -7.36 -1.36
C PHE A 106 1.23 -6.04 -0.61
N GLN A 107 0.42 -5.66 0.38
CA GLN A 107 0.68 -4.48 1.21
C GLN A 107 1.94 -4.63 2.05
N LYS A 108 2.28 -5.85 2.48
CA LYS A 108 3.56 -6.10 3.15
C LYS A 108 4.70 -5.74 2.22
N HIS A 109 4.65 -6.14 0.95
CA HIS A 109 5.69 -5.81 -0.03
C HIS A 109 5.75 -4.32 -0.41
N LEU A 110 4.66 -3.56 -0.25
CA LEU A 110 4.69 -2.09 -0.39
C LEU A 110 5.53 -1.42 0.69
N TYR A 111 5.58 -1.97 1.90
CA TYR A 111 6.23 -1.34 3.06
C TYR A 111 7.42 -2.12 3.63
N GLU A 112 7.73 -3.27 3.04
CA GLU A 112 8.93 -4.02 3.35
C GLU A 112 10.14 -3.13 3.12
N LYS A 113 11.00 -3.04 4.15
CA LYS A 113 12.24 -2.28 4.01
C LYS A 113 13.08 -3.01 2.96
N VAL A 114 13.46 -2.27 1.92
CA VAL A 114 14.53 -2.71 1.04
C VAL A 114 15.78 -2.79 1.92
N ALA A 115 16.23 -4.01 2.19
CA ALA A 115 17.51 -4.27 2.84
C ALA A 115 18.67 -3.96 1.89
#